data_AF-A0A5E7YET9-F1
#
_entry.id   AF-A0A5E7YET9-F1
#
_cell.length_a   1.000
_cell.length_b   1.000
_cell.length_c   1.000
_cell.angle_alpha   90.00
_cell.angle_beta   90.00
_cell.angle_gamma   90.00
#
_symmetry.space_group_name_H-M   'P 1'
#
loop_
_entity.id
_entity.type
_entity.pdbx_description
1 polymer ?
#
loop_
_entity_poly.entity_id
_entity_poly.type
_entity_poly.pdbx_seq_one_letter_code
_entity_poly.pdbx_strand_id
1 'polypeptide(L)' 'MELLAQILNQFSWPIVIILCLTLGLAPFFPEPHIWEKLKMLASGTLVKPIDIFDLLMHATPFLIAGLKLALTFLPAK' A
#
# COMPACT_ATOMS: atom_id res chain seq x y z
N MET A 1 18.00 8.90 -0.12
CA MET A 1 17.61 7.52 0.21
C MET A 1 17.69 7.24 1.70
N GLU A 2 18.69 7.77 2.42
CA GLU A 2 18.82 7.64 3.88
C GLU A 2 17.59 8.13 4.67
N LEU A 3 17.07 9.33 4.37
CA LEU A 3 15.87 9.85 5.06
C LEU A 3 14.65 8.93 4.91
N LEU A 4 14.45 8.36 3.71
CA LEU A 4 13.37 7.42 3.45
C LEU A 4 13.54 6.14 4.28
N ALA A 5 14.76 5.61 4.34
CA ALA A 5 15.07 4.44 5.16
C ALA A 5 14.85 4.71 6.66
N GLN A 6 15.27 5.88 7.15
CA GLN A 6 15.04 6.29 8.54
C GLN A 6 13.55 6.37 8.85
N ILE A 7 12.74 6.98 7.98
CA ILE A 7 11.29 7.07 8.15
C ILE A 7 10.64 5.68 8.16
N LEU A 8 10.95 4.83 7.17
CA LEU A 8 10.34 3.50 7.06
C LEU A 8 10.78 2.55 8.19
N ASN A 9 11.93 2.80 8.81
CA ASN A 9 12.40 2.03 9.96
C ASN A 9 11.72 2.38 11.29
N GLN A 10 11.01 3.51 11.37
CA GLN A 10 10.17 3.83 12.54
C GLN A 10 8.97 2.87 12.65
N PHE A 11 8.51 2.31 11.54
CA PHE A 11 7.41 1.35 11.52
C PHE A 11 7.96 -0.08 11.64
N SER A 12 7.54 -0.78 12.68
CA SER A 12 7.90 -2.19 12.86
C SER A 12 7.19 -3.07 11.83
N TRP A 13 7.84 -4.18 11.43
CA TRP A 13 7.26 -5.14 10.50
C TRP A 13 5.87 -5.66 10.92
N PRO A 14 5.61 -6.01 12.20
CA PRO A 14 4.28 -6.43 12.62
C PRO A 14 3.20 -5.38 12.36
N ILE A 15 3.48 -4.10 12.61
CA ILE A 15 2.52 -3.01 12.35
C ILE A 15 2.23 -2.91 10.85
N VAL A 16 3.27 -2.93 10.01
CA VAL A 16 3.13 -2.86 8.55
C VAL A 16 2.31 -4.04 8.02
N ILE A 17 2.58 -5.25 8.51
CA ILE A 17 1.85 -6.47 8.15
C ILE A 17 0.38 -6.36 8.58
N ILE A 18 0.10 -5.95 9.81
CA ILE A 18 -1.28 -5.75 10.30
C ILE A 18 -2.01 -4.75 9.42
N LEU A 19 -1.39 -3.62 9.06
CA LEU A 19 -2.00 -2.62 8.17
C LEU A 19 -2.29 -3.16 6.78
N CYS A 20 -1.39 -3.96 6.21
CA CYS A 20 -1.63 -4.63 4.93
C CYS A 20 -2.81 -5.60 5.03
N LEU A 21 -2.81 -6.43 6.08
CA LEU A 21 -3.82 -7.45 6.28
C LEU A 21 -5.17 -6.89 6.69
N THR A 22 -5.25 -5.65 7.18
CA THR A 22 -6.50 -5.01 7.60
C THR A 22 -6.90 -3.91 6.63
N LEU A 23 -6.37 -2.69 6.79
CA LEU A 23 -6.69 -1.54 5.95
C LEU A 23 -6.40 -1.81 4.47
N GLY A 24 -5.32 -2.50 4.13
CA GLY A 24 -4.96 -2.75 2.74
C GLY A 24 -5.92 -3.71 2.02
N LEU A 25 -6.40 -4.73 2.71
CA LEU A 25 -7.29 -5.76 2.15
C LEU A 25 -8.77 -5.51 2.41
N ALA A 26 -9.14 -4.47 3.17
CA ALA A 26 -10.53 -4.16 3.43
C ALA A 26 -11.28 -3.70 2.16
N PRO A 27 -12.59 -3.95 2.09
CA PRO A 27 -13.33 -5.04 2.76
C PRO A 27 -12.93 -6.40 2.18
N PHE A 28 -12.95 -7.48 2.97
CA PHE A 28 -12.55 -8.81 2.45
C PHE A 28 -13.60 -9.49 1.57
N PHE A 29 -14.85 -9.02 1.60
CA PHE A 29 -15.96 -9.57 0.84
C PHE A 29 -16.82 -8.44 0.25
N PRO A 30 -17.33 -8.56 -0.99
CA PRO A 30 -17.10 -9.67 -1.93
C PRO A 30 -15.68 -9.71 -2.50
N GLU A 31 -14.99 -8.56 -2.58
CA GLU A 31 -13.58 -8.45 -2.94
C GLU A 31 -12.94 -7.20 -2.29
N PRO A 32 -11.62 -7.18 -2.07
CA PRO A 32 -10.89 -6.00 -1.57
C PRO A 32 -11.05 -4.76 -2.46
N HIS A 33 -11.21 -3.59 -1.85
CA HIS A 33 -11.29 -2.34 -2.60
C HIS A 33 -10.04 -2.12 -3.45
N ILE A 34 -8.84 -2.44 -2.94
CA ILE A 34 -7.60 -2.34 -3.72
C ILE A 34 -7.72 -3.11 -5.04
N TRP A 35 -8.32 -4.30 -5.03
CA TRP A 35 -8.47 -5.12 -6.24
C TRP A 35 -9.49 -4.55 -7.20
N GLU A 36 -10.65 -4.10 -6.69
CA GLU A 36 -11.66 -3.39 -7.47
C GLU A 36 -11.06 -2.16 -8.16
N LYS A 37 -10.34 -1.31 -7.42
CA LYS A 37 -9.79 -0.07 -7.95
C LYS A 37 -8.63 -0.31 -8.91
N LEU A 38 -7.82 -1.35 -8.72
CA LEU A 38 -6.81 -1.75 -9.70
C LEU A 38 -7.44 -2.20 -11.03
N LYS A 39 -8.58 -2.92 -10.99
CA LYS A 39 -9.33 -3.26 -12.21
C LYS A 39 -9.88 -1.99 -12.89
N MET A 40 -10.44 -1.06 -12.13
CA MET A 40 -10.91 0.23 -12.65
C MET A 40 -9.79 1.05 -13.28
N LEU A 41 -8.60 1.05 -12.67
CA LEU A 41 -7.42 1.72 -13.20
C LEU A 41 -7.00 1.09 -14.53
N ALA A 42 -6.93 -0.24 -14.60
CA ALA A 42 -6.58 -0.97 -15.81
C ALA A 42 -7.62 -0.79 -16.93
N SER A 43 -8.92 -0.63 -16.60
CA SER A 43 -9.98 -0.37 -17.57
C SER A 43 -10.16 1.11 -17.91
N GLY A 44 -9.39 2.03 -17.31
CA GLY A 44 -9.51 3.47 -17.53
C GLY A 44 -10.78 4.12 -16.97
N THR A 45 -11.46 3.47 -16.02
CA THR A 45 -12.71 3.94 -15.41
C THR A 45 -12.53 4.56 -14.02
N LEU A 46 -11.30 4.56 -13.49
CA LEU A 46 -10.94 5.17 -12.20
C LEU A 46 -10.88 6.72 -12.30
N VAL A 47 -12.04 7.35 -12.54
CA VAL A 47 -12.13 8.80 -12.81
C VAL A 47 -12.65 9.60 -11.62
N LYS A 48 -13.37 8.96 -10.69
CA LYS A 48 -13.95 9.68 -9.56
C LYS A 48 -12.87 9.92 -8.50
N PRO A 49 -12.76 11.14 -7.93
CA PRO A 49 -11.79 11.44 -6.89
C PRO A 49 -11.87 10.49 -5.68
N ILE A 50 -13.08 10.05 -5.32
CA ILE A 50 -13.28 9.12 -4.21
C ILE A 50 -12.67 7.74 -4.50
N ASP A 51 -12.76 7.24 -5.73
CA ASP A 51 -12.19 5.94 -6.11
C ASP A 51 -10.65 6.01 -6.16
N ILE A 52 -10.10 7.16 -6.57
CA ILE A 52 -8.66 7.43 -6.55
C ILE A 52 -8.16 7.48 -5.09
N PHE A 53 -8.87 8.20 -4.22
CA PHE A 53 -8.55 8.24 -2.80
C PHE A 53 -8.62 6.84 -2.17
N ASP A 54 -9.65 6.08 -2.50
CA ASP A 54 -9.85 4.71 -2.03
C ASP A 54 -8.69 3.79 -2.44
N LEU A 55 -8.25 3.88 -3.70
CA LEU A 55 -7.06 3.18 -4.19
C LEU A 55 -5.81 3.58 -3.40
N LEU A 56 -5.56 4.89 -3.25
CA LEU A 56 -4.37 5.39 -2.55
C LEU A 56 -4.36 4.92 -1.08
N MET A 57 -5.50 5.00 -0.40
CA MET A 57 -5.63 4.58 0.99
C MET A 57 -5.34 3.09 1.16
N HIS A 58 -5.93 2.23 0.33
CA HIS A 58 -5.74 0.78 0.44
C HIS A 58 -4.38 0.32 -0.12
N ALA A 59 -3.79 1.03 -1.07
CA ALA A 59 -2.46 0.73 -1.61
C ALA A 59 -1.32 1.16 -0.67
N THR A 60 -1.52 2.19 0.16
CA THR A 60 -0.47 2.78 1.01
C THR A 60 0.23 1.75 1.90
N PRO A 61 -0.46 0.84 2.62
CA PRO A 61 0.20 -0.20 3.41
C PRO A 61 1.14 -1.09 2.58
N PHE A 62 0.72 -1.49 1.39
CA PHE A 62 1.52 -2.35 0.51
C PHE A 62 2.73 -1.61 -0.08
N LEU A 63 2.58 -0.32 -0.41
CA LEU A 63 3.70 0.51 -0.86
C LEU A 63 4.75 0.66 0.25
N ILE A 64 4.32 0.91 1.49
CA ILE A 64 5.21 0.95 2.66
C ILE A 64 5.93 -0.41 2.83
N ALA A 65 5.19 -1.52 2.77
CA ALA A 65 5.77 -2.86 2.88
C ALA A 65 6.80 -3.15 1.78
N GLY A 66 6.46 -2.87 0.52
CA GLY A 66 7.34 -3.07 -0.63
C GLY A 66 8.61 -2.22 -0.56
N LEU A 67 8.48 -0.93 -0.20
CA LEU A 67 9.64 -0.04 -0.03
C LEU A 67 10.54 -0.47 1.13
N LYS A 68 9.95 -0.84 2.28
CA LYS A 68 10.71 -1.34 3.43
C LYS A 68 11.44 -2.64 3.09
N LEU A 69 10.79 -3.54 2.35
CA LEU A 69 11.38 -4.80 1.89
C LEU A 69 12.54 -4.53 0.94
N ALA A 70 12.34 -3.66 -0.05
CA ALA A 70 13.37 -3.27 -1.01
C ALA A 70 14.59 -2.70 -0.29
N LEU A 71 14.42 -1.80 0.69
CA LEU A 71 15.54 -1.24 1.46
C LEU A 71 16.24 -2.25 2.37
N THR A 72 15.55 -3.32 2.77
CA THR A 72 16.17 -4.42 3.53
C THR A 72 17.17 -5.20 2.66
N PHE A 73 16.87 -5.35 1.36
CA PHE A 73 17.73 -6.07 0.41
C PHE A 73 18.69 -5.18 -0.39
N LEU A 74 18.31 -3.94 -0.62
CA LEU A 74 19.05 -2.92 -1.35
C LEU A 74 19.29 -1.74 -0.39
N PRO A 75 20.20 -1.89 0.59
CA PRO A 75 20.45 -0.85 1.56
C PRO A 75 20.88 0.43 0.83
N ALA A 76 20.24 1.53 1.20
CA ALA A 76 20.70 2.85 0.81
C ALA A 76 22.15 3.01 1.29
N LYS A 77 23.06 3.32 0.37
CA LYS A 77 24.42 3.75 0.71
C LYS A 77 24.38 5.09 1.42
#